data_AF-A0A182YHD6-F1
#
_entry.id   AF-A0A182YHD6-F1
#
_cell.length_a   1.000
_cell.length_b   1.000
_cell.length_c   1.000
_cell.angle_alpha   90.00
_cell.angle_beta   90.00
_cell.angle_gamma   90.00
#
_symmetry.space_group_name_H-M   'P 1'
#
loop_
_entity.id
_entity.type
_entity.pdbx_description
1 polymer ?
#
loop_
_entity_poly.entity_id
_entity_poly.type
_entity_poly.pdbx_seq_one_letter_code
_entity_poly.pdbx_strand_id
1 'polypeptide(L)' 'LIVFTALRLEVLESPKSRQAKMLSPGVKERIGVVFEVVKTSFHWGFIPTLLYLGFRKGSEPGMPPLSIANLLW' A
#
# COMPACT_ATOMS: atom_id res chain seq x y z
N LEU A 1 9.91 -7.36 -4.94
CA LEU A 1 9.97 -8.84 -4.84
C LEU A 1 10.22 -9.31 -3.41
N ILE A 2 11.28 -8.86 -2.73
CA ILE A 2 11.56 -9.22 -1.31
C ILE A 2 10.42 -8.82 -0.37
N VAL A 3 9.85 -7.62 -0.53
CA VAL A 3 8.71 -7.16 0.28
C VAL A 3 7.47 -8.01 0.03
N PHE A 4 7.18 -8.43 -1.21
CA PHE A 4 6.01 -9.26 -1.50
C PHE A 4 6.14 -10.68 -0.93
N THR A 5 7.34 -11.27 -0.99
CA THR A 5 7.61 -12.57 -0.37
C THR A 5 7.59 -12.49 1.15
N ALA A 6 8.22 -11.48 1.77
CA ALA A 6 8.23 -11.29 3.22
C ALA A 6 6.82 -11.04 3.76
N LEU A 7 6.05 -10.21 3.06
CA LEU A 7 4.68 -9.86 3.41
C LEU A 7 3.68 -11.00 3.16
N ARG A 8 4.01 -11.95 2.27
CA ARG A 8 3.28 -13.21 2.06
C ARG A 8 3.60 -14.25 3.12
N LEU A 9 4.83 -14.25 3.65
CA LEU A 9 5.22 -15.12 4.77
C LEU A 9 4.65 -14.61 6.10
N GLU A 10 4.65 -13.30 6.35
CA GLU A 10 4.05 -12.66 7.53
C GLU A 10 2.52 -12.86 7.59
N VAL A 11 1.84 -12.90 6.43
CA VAL A 11 0.40 -13.19 6.35
C VAL A 11 0.06 -14.64 6.73
N LEU A 12 1.01 -15.57 6.58
CA LEU A 12 0.82 -16.97 6.94
C LEU A 12 1.13 -17.26 8.42
N GLU A 13 1.85 -16.37 9.11
CA GLU A 13 2.25 -16.50 10.51
C GLU A 13 1.34 -15.74 11.48
N SER A 14 0.03 -15.73 11.20
CA SER A 14 -0.95 -15.25 12.18
C SER A 14 -1.09 -16.29 13.31
N PRO A 15 -1.03 -15.91 14.60
CA PRO A 15 -1.41 -16.77 15.72
C PRO A 15 -2.92 -17.05 15.66
N LYS A 16 -3.27 -18.03 14.82
CA LYS A 16 -4.61 -18.55 14.49
C LYS A 16 -5.35 -19.15 15.69
N SER A 17 -4.80 -19.05 16.90
CA SER A 17 -5.30 -19.68 18.13
C SER A 17 -6.14 -18.77 19.03
N ARG A 18 -6.14 -17.43 18.87
CA ARG A 18 -6.92 -16.53 19.76
C ARG A 18 -8.15 -15.84 19.16
N GLN A 19 -8.29 -15.75 17.83
CA GLN A 19 -9.42 -15.02 17.20
C GLN A 19 -10.42 -15.93 16.46
N ALA A 20 -10.57 -17.16 16.92
CA ALA A 20 -11.55 -18.11 16.38
C ALA A 20 -12.90 -18.08 17.13
N LYS A 21 -13.30 -16.96 17.73
CA LYS A 21 -14.66 -16.79 18.26
C LYS A 21 -15.40 -15.78 17.39
N MET A 22 -16.36 -16.26 16.59
CA MET A 22 -17.45 -15.50 15.94
C MET A 22 -17.21 -14.85 14.56
N LEU A 23 -16.50 -15.48 13.63
CA LEU A 23 -16.57 -15.08 12.22
C LEU A 23 -16.98 -16.28 11.34
N SER A 24 -18.11 -16.12 10.62
CA SER A 24 -18.57 -17.08 9.62
C SER A 24 -17.47 -17.31 8.58
N PRO A 25 -17.22 -18.56 8.13
CA PRO A 25 -16.13 -18.89 7.22
C PRO A 25 -16.13 -18.05 5.94
N GLY A 26 -17.31 -17.70 5.41
CA GLY A 26 -17.42 -16.85 4.22
C GLY A 26 -17.02 -15.38 4.43
N VAL A 27 -17.05 -14.87 5.67
CA VAL A 27 -16.63 -13.49 5.99
C VAL A 27 -15.10 -13.40 6.05
N LYS A 28 -14.41 -14.45 6.54
CA LYS A 28 -12.95 -14.48 6.59
C LYS A 28 -12.32 -14.47 5.20
N GLU A 29 -12.89 -15.22 4.27
CA GLU A 29 -12.41 -15.28 2.89
C GLU A 29 -12.51 -13.93 2.19
N ARG A 30 -13.66 -13.26 2.31
CA ARG A 30 -13.89 -11.93 1.73
C ARG A 30 -12.95 -10.87 2.31
N ILE A 31 -12.71 -10.89 3.62
CA ILE A 31 -11.78 -9.96 4.27
C ILE A 31 -10.35 -10.20 3.78
N GLY A 32 -9.94 -11.47 3.60
CA GLY A 32 -8.63 -11.80 3.04
C GLY A 32 -8.40 -11.19 1.66
N VAL A 33 -9.37 -11.38 0.74
CA VAL A 33 -9.31 -10.82 -0.62
C VAL A 33 -9.24 -9.30 -0.59
N VAL A 34 -10.08 -8.63 0.21
CA VAL A 34 -10.05 -7.17 0.33
C VAL A 34 -8.70 -6.69 0.86
N PHE A 35 -8.13 -7.37 1.86
CA PHE A 35 -6.82 -7.02 2.42
C PHE A 35 -5.70 -7.11 1.38
N GLU A 36 -5.70 -8.15 0.54
CA GLU A 36 -4.69 -8.32 -0.51
C GLU A 36 -4.82 -7.25 -1.60
N VAL A 37 -6.05 -6.92 -2.01
CA VAL A 37 -6.31 -5.86 -2.99
C VAL A 37 -5.86 -4.51 -2.45
N VAL A 38 -6.21 -4.18 -1.21
CA VAL A 38 -5.81 -2.92 -0.55
C VAL A 38 -4.29 -2.84 -0.44
N LYS A 39 -3.64 -3.91 0.06
CA LYS A 39 -2.18 -3.98 0.19
C LYS A 39 -1.47 -3.77 -1.14
N THR A 40 -1.96 -4.37 -2.22
CA THR A 40 -1.39 -4.21 -3.57
C THR A 40 -1.60 -2.80 -4.10
N SER A 41 -2.80 -2.26 -3.91
CA SER A 41 -3.17 -0.92 -4.38
C SER A 41 -2.36 0.17 -3.68
N PHE A 42 -2.14 0.05 -2.37
CA PHE A 42 -1.27 0.97 -1.63
C PHE A 42 0.20 0.83 -2.07
N HIS A 43 0.70 -0.40 -2.25
CA HIS A 43 2.10 -0.60 -2.63
C HIS A 43 2.45 0.04 -3.98
N TRP A 44 1.56 -0.07 -4.97
CA TRP A 44 1.77 0.48 -6.30
C TRP A 44 1.24 1.92 -6.46
N GLY A 45 0.20 2.31 -5.71
CA GLY A 45 -0.49 3.58 -5.88
C GLY A 45 -0.02 4.70 -4.95
N PHE A 46 0.65 4.38 -3.83
CA PHE A 46 1.04 5.39 -2.84
C PHE A 46 2.04 6.41 -3.41
N ILE A 47 3.16 5.93 -3.98
CA ILE A 47 4.20 6.80 -4.55
C ILE A 47 3.65 7.64 -5.72
N PRO A 48 2.95 7.07 -6.74
CA PRO A 48 2.37 7.87 -7.81
C PRO A 48 1.39 8.95 -7.33
N THR A 49 0.57 8.63 -6.33
CA THR A 49 -0.42 9.59 -5.80
C THR A 49 0.26 10.75 -5.07
N LEU A 50 1.28 10.46 -4.26
CA LEU A 50 2.05 11.49 -3.58
C LEU A 50 2.79 12.41 -4.57
N LEU A 51 3.37 11.82 -5.61
CA LEU A 51 4.02 12.60 -6.67
C LEU A 51 3.02 13.53 -7.35
N TYR A 52 1.86 13.01 -7.73
CA TYR A 52 0.80 13.82 -8.35
C TYR A 52 0.37 15.00 -7.47
N LEU A 53 0.18 14.77 -6.16
CA LEU A 53 -0.15 15.83 -5.20
C LEU A 53 0.98 16.85 -5.06
N GLY A 54 2.23 16.39 -5.01
CA GLY A 54 3.42 17.25 -4.94
C GLY A 54 3.56 18.18 -6.15
N PHE A 55 3.43 17.63 -7.37
CA PHE A 55 3.47 18.44 -8.60
C PHE A 55 2.24 19.35 -8.74
N ARG A 56 1.05 18.89 -8.32
CA ARG A 56 -0.18 19.69 -8.39
C ARG A 56 -0.16 20.88 -7.43
N LYS A 57 0.41 20.73 -6.23
CA LYS A 57 0.62 21.85 -5.31
C LYS A 57 1.66 22.83 -5.89
N GLY A 58 2.62 22.32 -6.65
CA GLY A 58 3.66 23.11 -7.28
C GLY A 58 4.68 23.65 -6.27
N SER A 59 5.73 24.27 -6.79
CA SER A 59 6.71 25.01 -5.99
C SER A 59 6.19 26.41 -5.66
N GLU A 60 6.74 27.02 -4.62
CA GLU A 60 6.44 28.41 -4.25
C GLU A 60 6.68 29.37 -5.43
N PRO A 61 5.91 30.46 -5.54
CA PRO A 61 6.05 31.42 -6.63
C PRO A 61 7.48 31.95 -6.71
N GLY A 62 8.15 31.73 -7.84
CA GLY A 62 9.54 32.16 -8.07
C GLY A 62 10.58 31.02 -8.06
N MET A 63 10.19 29.78 -7.78
CA MET A 63 11.08 28.61 -7.93
C MET A 63 10.81 27.83 -9.23
N PRO A 64 11.85 27.16 -9.80
CA PRO A 64 11.68 26.32 -10.98
C PRO A 64 10.62 25.24 -10.77
N PRO A 65 9.90 24.82 -11.83
CA PRO A 65 8.90 23.77 -11.71
C PRO A 65 9.55 22.47 -11.23
N LEU A 66 8.91 21.82 -10.27
CA LEU A 66 9.29 20.47 -9.85
C LEU A 66 9.24 19.55 -11.08
N SER A 67 10.35 18.88 -11.37
CA SER A 67 10.49 17.89 -12.44
C SER A 67 10.79 16.53 -11.83
N ILE A 68 10.26 15.45 -12.42
CA ILE A 68 10.51 14.07 -11.98
C ILE A 68 12.02 13.76 -11.98
N ALA A 69 12.78 14.37 -12.90
CA ALA A 69 14.24 14.23 -12.96
C ALA A 69 14.97 14.84 -11.75
N ASN A 70 14.43 15.90 -11.13
CA ASN A 70 15.03 16.54 -9.96
C ASN A 70 14.75 15.76 -8.65
N LEU A 71 13.75 14.87 -8.65
CA LEU A 71 13.33 14.10 -7.47
C LEU A 71 14.01 12.73 -7.37
N LEU A 72 14.58 12.23 -8.47
CA LEU A 72 15.11 10.87 -8.62
C LEU A 72 16.65 10.82 -8.77
N TRP A 73 17.32 11.96 -8.65
CA TRP A 73 18.77 12.11 -8.66
C TRP A 73 19.28 12.41 -7.25
#